data_AF-A0A7V3EQK0-F1
#
_entry.id   AF-A0A7V3EQK0-F1
#
_cell.length_a   1.000
_cell.length_b   1.000
_cell.length_c   1.000
_cell.angle_alpha   90.00
_cell.angle_beta   90.00
_cell.angle_gamma   90.00
#
_symmetry.space_group_name_H-M   'P 1'
#
loop_
_entity.id
_entity.type
_entity.pdbx_description
1 polymer ?
#
loop_
_entity_poly.entity_id
_entity_poly.type
_entity_poly.pdbx_seq_one_letter_code
_entity_poly.pdbx_strand_id
1 'polypeptide(L)'
;MTLREFTNTTRRQILEALQHKQPPPVGRFDQKTYEEAMQMREMQMSSAHYTPHSVILEFLFWHDNPGAPLILCVEVDTPEPVVFMPVPDWVQQDVWQGEVKGTFRLRSEAEQLIEAFRHHVLECQNPDYFEERPAPRRE
;
A
#
# COMPACT_ATOMS: atom_id res chain seq x y z
N MET A 1 -2.31 7.92 -11.56
CA MET A 1 -1.37 7.46 -10.50
C MET A 1 -2.17 6.65 -9.51
N THR A 2 -1.72 5.45 -9.16
CA THR A 2 -2.39 4.58 -8.17
C THR A 2 -1.85 4.82 -6.76
N LEU A 3 -2.59 4.40 -5.72
CA LEU A 3 -2.09 4.46 -4.34
C LEU A 3 -0.77 3.70 -4.18
N ARG A 4 -0.63 2.57 -4.89
CA ARG A 4 0.56 1.74 -4.89
C ARG A 4 1.76 2.46 -5.50
N GLU A 5 1.57 3.11 -6.64
CA GLU A 5 2.61 3.90 -7.31
C GLU A 5 3.08 5.07 -6.42
N PHE A 6 2.13 5.81 -5.85
CA PHE A 6 2.41 6.88 -4.90
C PHE A 6 3.23 6.36 -3.72
N THR A 7 2.73 5.32 -3.04
CA THR A 7 3.38 4.75 -1.86
C THR A 7 4.78 4.24 -2.15
N ASN A 8 4.97 3.54 -3.28
CA ASN A 8 6.29 3.00 -3.64
C ASN A 8 7.29 4.10 -4.02
N THR A 9 6.83 5.13 -4.73
CA THR A 9 7.67 6.27 -5.11
C THR A 9 8.12 7.05 -3.89
N THR A 10 7.18 7.41 -3.02
CA THR A 10 7.42 8.10 -1.75
C THR A 10 8.34 7.28 -0.84
N ARG A 11 8.08 5.98 -0.71
CA ARG A 11 8.93 5.07 0.08
C ARG A 11 10.35 5.05 -0.44
N ARG A 12 10.56 4.94 -1.76
CA ARG A 12 11.89 4.92 -2.35
C ARG A 12 12.65 6.22 -2.09
N GLN A 13 11.99 7.37 -2.25
CA GLN A 13 12.59 8.69 -1.99
C GLN A 13 13.04 8.83 -0.53
N ILE A 14 12.19 8.43 0.43
CA ILE A 14 12.53 8.49 1.85
C ILE A 14 13.65 7.50 2.19
N LEU A 15 13.58 6.28 1.67
CA LEU A 15 14.61 5.26 1.89
C LEU A 15 15.99 5.75 1.43
N GLU A 16 16.06 6.35 0.24
CA GLU A 16 17.29 6.90 -0.32
C GLU A 16 17.86 8.02 0.57
N ALA A 17 17.02 8.94 1.03
CA ALA A 17 17.44 9.99 1.97
C ALA A 17 18.00 9.41 3.28
N LEU A 18 17.28 8.44 3.87
CA LEU A 18 17.71 7.79 5.12
C LEU A 18 19.02 7.00 4.96
N GLN A 19 19.22 6.32 3.81
CA GLN A 19 20.48 5.65 3.48
C GLN A 19 21.67 6.62 3.42
N HIS A 20 21.41 7.87 3.00
CA HIS A 20 22.41 8.94 2.98
C HIS A 20 22.47 9.76 4.29
N LYS A 21 21.82 9.29 5.37
CA LYS A 21 21.72 9.98 6.65
C LYS A 21 21.14 11.40 6.55
N GLN A 22 20.23 11.59 5.60
CA GLN A 22 19.48 12.82 5.40
C GLN A 22 18.05 12.65 5.94
N PRO A 23 17.43 13.73 6.43
CA PRO A 23 16.05 13.66 6.88
C PRO A 23 15.11 13.31 5.70
N PRO A 24 13.98 12.63 5.96
CA PRO A 24 12.95 12.41 4.96
C PRO A 24 12.59 13.71 4.21
N PRO A 25 12.65 13.74 2.86
CA PRO A 25 12.44 14.96 2.08
C PRO A 25 10.98 15.39 2.04
N VAL A 26 10.07 14.48 2.39
CA VAL A 26 8.62 14.68 2.42
C VAL A 26 8.04 13.99 3.65
N GLY A 27 6.93 14.53 4.13
CA GLY A 27 6.19 13.98 5.26
C GLY A 27 6.57 14.55 6.62
N ARG A 28 5.82 14.13 7.63
CA ARG A 28 5.99 14.45 9.04
C ARG A 28 6.60 13.24 9.75
N PHE A 29 7.57 13.49 10.61
CA PHE A 29 8.21 12.47 11.44
C PHE A 29 8.66 13.08 12.77
N ASP A 30 8.89 12.24 13.78
CA ASP A 30 9.42 12.67 15.06
C ASP A 30 10.94 12.90 14.96
N GLN A 31 11.37 14.16 15.18
CA GLN A 31 12.76 14.56 15.02
C GLN A 31 13.70 13.82 15.99
N LYS A 32 13.25 13.59 17.23
CA LYS A 32 14.05 12.88 18.23
C LYS A 32 14.28 11.43 17.82
N THR A 33 13.22 10.74 17.37
CA THR A 33 13.29 9.38 16.84
C THR A 33 14.23 9.31 15.63
N TYR A 34 14.19 10.30 14.74
CA TYR A 34 15.11 10.37 13.60
C TYR A 34 16.58 10.49 14.05
N GLU A 35 16.87 11.39 14.99
CA GLU A 35 18.24 11.57 15.51
C GLU A 35 18.79 10.31 16.17
N GLU A 36 17.95 9.57 16.91
CA GLU A 36 18.28 8.27 17.49
C GLU A 36 18.51 7.20 16.41
N ALA A 37 17.66 7.16 15.38
CA ALA A 37 17.76 6.21 14.26
C ALA A 37 19.06 6.37 13.46
N MET A 38 19.54 7.60 13.25
CA MET A 38 20.76 7.87 12.46
C MET A 38 22.06 7.39 13.13
N GLN A 39 22.00 7.06 14.43
CA GLN A 39 23.11 6.42 15.17
C GLN A 39 23.16 4.90 14.95
N MET A 40 22.13 4.30 14.35
CA MET A 40 22.02 2.85 14.16
C MET A 40 22.65 2.39 12.85
N ARG A 41 23.04 1.11 12.79
CA ARG A 41 23.79 0.56 11.65
C ARG A 41 22.89 0.08 10.52
N GLU A 42 21.86 -0.69 10.86
CA GLU A 42 21.04 -1.37 9.88
C GLU A 42 19.62 -0.79 9.88
N MET A 43 19.17 -0.46 8.68
CA MET A 43 17.81 -0.02 8.42
C MET A 43 17.12 -1.06 7.54
N GLN A 44 15.92 -1.48 7.95
CA GLN A 44 15.05 -2.36 7.20
C GLN A 44 13.70 -1.68 6.96
N MET A 45 13.12 -1.94 5.80
CA MET A 45 11.74 -1.52 5.55
C MET A 45 10.77 -2.46 6.28
N SER A 46 9.78 -1.88 6.97
CA SER A 46 8.71 -2.63 7.62
C SER A 46 7.46 -2.62 6.74
N SER A 47 6.47 -1.82 7.12
CA SER A 47 5.13 -1.86 6.62
C SER A 47 4.67 -0.47 6.18
N ALA A 48 3.50 -0.41 5.54
CA ALA A 48 2.83 0.84 5.23
C ALA A 48 1.39 0.76 5.74
N HIS A 49 0.97 1.79 6.46
CA HIS A 49 -0.39 1.96 6.95
C HIS A 49 -1.06 3.11 6.22
N TYR A 50 -2.36 3.00 6.00
CA TYR A 50 -3.14 4.03 5.32
C TYR A 50 -4.13 4.65 6.29
N THR A 51 -4.20 5.97 6.26
CA THR A 51 -5.28 6.76 6.85
C THR A 51 -6.12 7.37 5.71
N PRO A 52 -7.28 7.98 6.00
CA PRO A 52 -8.09 8.62 4.96
C PRO A 52 -7.35 9.69 4.14
N HIS A 53 -6.27 10.28 4.65
CA HIS A 53 -5.56 11.40 4.01
C HIS A 53 -4.04 11.24 3.95
N SER A 54 -3.49 10.13 4.46
CA SER A 54 -2.04 9.94 4.52
C SER A 54 -1.65 8.47 4.40
N VAL A 55 -0.38 8.26 4.05
CA VAL A 55 0.31 6.98 4.19
C VAL A 55 1.37 7.12 5.26
N ILE A 56 1.41 6.18 6.20
CA ILE A 56 2.45 6.08 7.23
C ILE A 56 3.41 4.99 6.79
N LEU A 57 4.66 5.37 6.60
CA LEU A 57 5.74 4.47 6.20
C LEU A 57 6.63 4.18 7.40
N GLU A 58 6.85 2.90 7.69
CA GLU A 58 7.65 2.46 8.82
C GLU A 58 9.04 1.98 8.38
N PHE A 59 10.06 2.53 9.04
CA PHE A 59 11.46 2.16 8.87
C PHE A 59 12.01 1.62 10.19
N LEU A 60 12.42 0.35 10.18
CA LEU A 60 13.01 -0.34 11.33
C LEU A 60 14.51 -0.07 11.37
N PHE A 61 15.03 0.26 12.54
CA PHE A 61 16.44 0.41 12.80
C PHE A 61 16.86 -0.55 13.91
N TRP A 62 17.91 -1.34 13.63
CA TRP A 62 18.41 -2.35 14.54
C TRP A 62 19.64 -1.86 15.31
N HIS A 63 19.73 -2.28 16.58
CA HIS A 63 20.89 -2.05 17.44
C HIS A 63 21.89 -3.21 17.37
N ASP A 64 23.17 -2.91 17.63
CA ASP A 64 24.23 -3.93 17.79
C ASP A 64 24.04 -4.77 19.08
N ASN A 65 23.25 -4.28 20.03
CA ASN A 65 22.89 -5.00 21.25
C ASN A 65 21.48 -5.61 21.13
N PRO A 66 21.17 -6.72 21.84
CA PRO A 66 19.84 -7.32 21.87
C PRO A 66 18.84 -6.42 22.61
N GLY A 67 18.35 -5.39 21.91
CA GLY A 67 17.31 -4.48 22.34
C GLY A 67 16.13 -4.48 21.36
N ALA A 68 15.05 -3.79 21.71
CA ALA A 68 13.93 -3.60 20.80
C ALA A 68 14.37 -2.74 19.59
N PRO A 69 13.90 -3.03 18.37
CA PRO A 69 14.18 -2.19 17.22
C PRO A 69 13.51 -0.82 17.39
N LEU A 70 14.17 0.23 16.89
CA LEU A 70 13.56 1.55 16.80
C LEU A 70 12.76 1.63 15.50
N ILE A 71 11.55 2.19 15.56
CA ILE A 71 10.70 2.39 14.38
C ILE A 71 10.58 3.89 14.14
N LEU A 72 11.07 4.35 12.99
CA LEU A 72 10.80 5.68 12.49
C LEU A 72 9.56 5.64 11.60
N CYS A 73 8.51 6.33 12.01
CA CYS A 73 7.30 6.52 11.22
C CYS A 73 7.38 7.85 10.45
N VAL A 74 7.19 7.79 9.14
CA VAL A 74 7.08 8.97 8.27
C VAL A 74 5.66 9.01 7.71
N GLU A 75 4.89 10.02 8.11
CA GLU A 75 3.55 10.25 7.62
C GLU A 75 3.57 11.20 6.43
N VAL A 76 3.03 10.77 5.28
CA VAL A 76 2.99 11.57 4.06
C VAL A 76 1.55 11.75 3.61
N ASP A 77 1.13 13.01 3.46
CA ASP A 77 -0.21 13.33 2.97
C ASP A 77 -0.37 12.82 1.52
N THR A 78 -1.49 12.15 1.23
CA THR A 78 -1.80 11.65 -0.10
C THR A 78 -2.36 12.78 -0.98
N PRO A 79 -2.18 12.73 -2.32
CA PRO A 79 -2.65 13.79 -3.22
C PRO A 79 -4.19 13.89 -3.27
N GLU A 80 -4.87 12.81 -2.90
CA GLU A 80 -6.31 12.74 -2.73
C GLU A 80 -6.62 11.71 -1.63
N PRO A 81 -7.86 11.68 -1.12
CA PRO A 81 -8.21 10.78 -0.03
C PRO A 81 -8.09 9.30 -0.40
N VAL A 82 -7.64 8.52 0.58
CA VAL A 82 -7.60 7.06 0.49
C VAL A 82 -8.95 6.51 0.92
N VAL A 83 -9.49 5.61 0.10
CA VAL A 83 -10.72 4.89 0.36
C VAL A 83 -10.45 3.40 0.48
N PHE A 84 -11.22 2.72 1.32
CA PHE A 84 -11.22 1.27 1.39
C PHE A 84 -12.30 0.73 0.45
N MET A 85 -11.90 -0.09 -0.52
CA MET A 85 -12.81 -0.83 -1.38
C MET A 85 -13.10 -2.19 -0.74
N PRO A 86 -14.28 -2.37 -0.10
CA PRO A 86 -14.63 -3.64 0.51
C PRO A 86 -14.85 -4.72 -0.57
N VAL A 87 -14.72 -5.98 -0.16
CA VAL A 87 -15.14 -7.11 -0.99
C VAL A 87 -16.66 -7.12 -1.02
N PRO A 88 -17.32 -7.09 -2.20
CA PRO A 88 -18.77 -7.14 -2.26
C PRO A 88 -19.33 -8.39 -1.59
N ASP A 89 -20.46 -8.27 -0.89
CA ASP A 89 -21.03 -9.37 -0.08
C ASP A 89 -21.32 -10.64 -0.91
N TRP A 90 -21.75 -10.46 -2.16
CA TRP A 90 -22.01 -11.59 -3.08
C TRP A 90 -20.73 -12.36 -3.44
N VAL A 91 -19.56 -11.71 -3.45
CA VAL A 91 -18.26 -12.40 -3.61
C VAL A 91 -17.89 -13.17 -2.34
N GLN A 92 -18.20 -12.62 -1.15
CA GLN A 92 -17.88 -13.27 0.11
C GLN A 92 -18.69 -14.57 0.30
N GLN A 93 -19.92 -14.62 -0.21
CA GLN A 93 -20.79 -15.79 -0.12
C GLN A 93 -20.30 -16.99 -0.93
N ASP A 94 -19.62 -16.74 -2.05
CA ASP A 94 -19.19 -17.78 -3.00
C ASP A 94 -17.77 -18.32 -2.71
N VAL A 95 -17.04 -17.74 -1.75
CA VAL A 95 -15.66 -18.15 -1.43
C VAL A 95 -15.65 -19.19 -0.33
N TRP A 96 -15.39 -20.44 -0.70
CA TRP A 96 -15.42 -21.59 0.20
C TRP A 96 -14.14 -21.77 1.05
N GLN A 97 -13.00 -21.19 0.62
CA GLN A 97 -11.74 -21.19 1.37
C GLN A 97 -10.90 -19.93 1.10
N GLY A 98 -10.38 -19.33 2.17
CA GLY A 98 -9.45 -18.19 2.12
C GLY A 98 -10.04 -16.88 2.65
N GLU A 99 -9.16 -15.97 3.07
CA GLU A 99 -9.54 -14.62 3.52
C GLU A 99 -9.50 -13.67 2.32
N VAL A 100 -10.67 -13.20 1.87
CA VAL A 100 -10.73 -12.15 0.84
C VAL A 100 -10.75 -10.80 1.54
N LYS A 101 -9.70 -10.01 1.35
CA LYS A 101 -9.57 -8.67 1.93
C LYS A 101 -9.94 -7.62 0.91
N GLY A 102 -10.60 -6.56 1.40
CA GLY A 102 -10.73 -5.33 0.65
C GLY A 102 -9.37 -4.67 0.45
N THR A 103 -9.34 -3.63 -0.38
CA THR A 103 -8.09 -2.95 -0.74
C THR A 103 -8.20 -1.44 -0.57
N PHE A 104 -7.10 -0.81 -0.15
CA PHE A 104 -7.01 0.65 -0.14
C PHE A 104 -6.66 1.18 -1.53
N ARG A 105 -7.32 2.27 -1.91
CA ARG A 105 -7.15 2.96 -3.21
C ARG A 105 -7.21 4.45 -3.01
N LEU A 106 -6.60 5.19 -3.92
CA LEU A 106 -6.94 6.61 -4.05
C LEU A 106 -8.37 6.75 -4.56
N ARG A 107 -9.06 7.83 -4.22
CA ARG A 107 -10.46 8.04 -4.64
C ARG A 107 -10.64 7.92 -6.15
N SER A 108 -9.85 8.64 -6.94
CA SER A 108 -9.97 8.58 -8.41
C SER A 108 -9.71 7.18 -8.98
N GLU A 109 -8.77 6.44 -8.40
CA GLU A 109 -8.49 5.04 -8.75
C GLU A 109 -9.72 4.16 -8.46
N ALA A 110 -10.36 4.34 -7.31
CA ALA A 110 -11.57 3.60 -6.95
C ALA A 110 -12.75 3.91 -7.87
N GLU A 111 -12.96 5.19 -8.20
CA GLU A 111 -14.02 5.63 -9.13
C GLU A 111 -13.85 4.97 -10.51
N GLN A 112 -12.62 4.95 -11.03
CA GLN A 112 -12.30 4.31 -12.31
C GLN A 112 -12.58 2.81 -12.28
N LEU A 113 -12.20 2.11 -11.19
CA LEU A 113 -12.45 0.67 -11.05
C LEU A 113 -13.94 0.35 -10.98
N ILE A 114 -14.71 1.16 -10.25
CA ILE A 114 -16.16 0.98 -10.12
C ILE A 114 -16.85 1.22 -11.46
N GLU A 115 -16.49 2.29 -12.17
CA GLU A 115 -17.10 2.59 -13.47
C GLU A 115 -16.75 1.54 -14.52
N ALA A 116 -15.49 1.09 -14.56
CA ALA A 116 -15.08 0.00 -15.43
C ALA A 116 -15.86 -1.29 -15.13
N PHE A 117 -16.01 -1.65 -13.85
CA PHE A 117 -16.79 -2.81 -13.44
C PHE A 117 -18.27 -2.68 -13.84
N ARG A 118 -18.88 -1.52 -13.58
CA ARG A 118 -20.27 -1.21 -13.96
C ARG A 118 -20.48 -1.36 -15.46
N HIS A 119 -19.59 -0.78 -16.26
CA HIS A 119 -19.65 -0.86 -17.72
C HIS A 119 -19.59 -2.31 -18.22
N HIS A 120 -18.64 -3.11 -17.69
CA HIS A 120 -18.56 -4.52 -18.06
C HIS A 120 -19.83 -5.24 -17.63
N VAL A 121 -20.18 -5.23 -16.34
CA VAL A 121 -21.27 -6.07 -15.80
C VAL A 121 -22.66 -5.69 -16.32
N LEU A 122 -22.96 -4.40 -16.44
CA LEU A 122 -24.33 -3.93 -16.71
C LEU A 122 -24.55 -3.47 -18.15
N GLU A 123 -23.50 -3.02 -18.84
CA GLU A 123 -23.62 -2.41 -20.17
C GLU A 123 -23.12 -3.33 -21.28
N CYS A 124 -22.21 -4.26 -20.97
CA CYS A 124 -21.78 -5.33 -21.87
C CYS A 124 -22.49 -6.66 -21.56
N GLN A 125 -22.79 -7.46 -22.58
CA GLN A 125 -23.35 -8.81 -22.40
C GLN A 125 -22.33 -9.82 -21.82
N ASN A 126 -21.08 -9.41 -21.62
CA ASN A 126 -19.99 -10.18 -21.01
C ASN A 126 -19.80 -11.60 -21.57
N PRO A 127 -19.86 -11.82 -22.90
CA PRO A 127 -19.82 -13.16 -23.49
C PRO A 127 -18.56 -13.94 -23.09
N ASP A 128 -17.41 -13.27 -22.99
CA ASP A 128 -16.11 -13.83 -22.62
C ASP A 128 -16.07 -14.51 -21.24
N TYR A 129 -17.04 -14.23 -20.36
CA TYR A 129 -17.16 -14.87 -19.05
C TYR A 129 -17.98 -16.18 -19.10
N PHE A 130 -18.69 -16.44 -20.19
CA PHE A 130 -19.50 -17.65 -20.41
C PHE A 130 -18.86 -18.64 -21.40
N GLU A 131 -17.87 -18.20 -22.17
CA GLU A 131 -17.12 -19.08 -23.07
C GLU A 131 -16.21 -20.04 -22.29
N GLU A 132 -16.15 -21.31 -22.74
CA GLU A 132 -15.26 -22.31 -22.15
C GLU A 132 -13.80 -21.87 -22.30
N ARG A 133 -13.19 -21.45 -21.19
CA ARG A 133 -11.76 -21.16 -21.18
C ARG A 133 -11.00 -22.49 -21.35
N PRO A 134 -10.13 -22.62 -22.37
CA PRO A 134 -9.32 -23.82 -22.52
C PRO A 134 -8.48 -24.00 -21.25
N ALA A 135 -8.42 -25.23 -20.75
CA ALA A 135 -7.65 -25.54 -19.55
C ALA A 135 -6.21 -25.01 -19.70
N PRO A 136 -5.65 -24.31 -18.69
CA PRO A 136 -4.29 -23.82 -18.76
C PRO A 136 -3.36 -25.01 -19.00
N ARG A 137 -2.58 -24.95 -20.09
CA ARG A 137 -1.54 -25.95 -20.37
C ARG A 137 -0.56 -25.93 -19.19
N ARG A 138 -0.43 -27.07 -18.52
CA ARG A 138 0.66 -27.31 -17.56
C ARG A 138 1.93 -27.48 -18.39
N GLU A 139 2.82 -26.49 -18.33
CA GLU A 139 4.24 -26.64 -18.69
C GLU A 139 5.06 -26.88 -17.41
#